data_AF-A0A3M7LZR9-F1
#
_entry.id   AF-A0A3M7LZR9-F1
#
_cell.length_a   1.000
_cell.length_b   1.000
_cell.length_c   1.000
_cell.angle_alpha   90.00
_cell.angle_beta   90.00
_cell.angle_gamma   90.00
#
_symmetry.space_group_name_H-M   'P 1'
#
loop_
_entity.id
_entity.type
_entity.pdbx_description
1 polymer ?
#
loop_
_entity_poly.entity_id
_entity_poly.type
_entity_poly.pdbx_seq_one_letter_code
_entity_poly.pdbx_strand_id
1 'polypeptide(L)'
;MVLSVDEYIVKTATLRLKHDYPVKSRPLIANVNIEHVLGQAKRHEVDVGTWLNVIGYVERRPEQGVFVQAVVIWDAGNLDLAAYEKAVENRNEAA
;
A
#
# COMPACT_ATOMS: atom_id res chain seq x y z
N MET A 1 7.16 -0.06 -4.67
CA MET A 1 6.89 0.91 -3.59
C MET A 1 6.12 0.16 -2.52
N VAL A 2 6.65 0.07 -1.30
CA VAL A 2 5.99 -0.68 -0.20
C VAL A 2 5.33 0.31 0.73
N LEU A 3 4.14 -0.07 1.18
CA LEU A 3 3.31 0.75 2.04
C LEU A 3 2.97 -0.03 3.31
N SER A 4 2.92 0.65 4.45
CA SER A 4 2.45 0.07 5.69
C SER A 4 0.98 0.41 5.92
N VAL A 5 0.23 -0.51 6.52
CA VAL A 5 -1.16 -0.27 6.92
C VAL A 5 -1.19 0.75 8.06
N ASP A 6 -1.84 1.88 7.84
CA ASP A 6 -2.04 2.94 8.82
C ASP A 6 -3.40 2.80 9.51
N GLU A 7 -4.47 2.57 8.74
CA GLU A 7 -5.82 2.36 9.26
C GLU A 7 -6.65 1.47 8.33
N TYR A 8 -7.55 0.65 8.91
CA TYR A 8 -8.57 -0.08 8.17
C TYR A 8 -9.98 0.48 8.45
N ILE A 9 -10.60 1.08 7.44
CA ILE A 9 -11.95 1.65 7.50
C ILE A 9 -12.95 0.58 7.07
N VAL A 10 -13.54 -0.10 8.05
CA VAL A 10 -14.48 -1.22 7.83
C VAL A 10 -15.70 -0.82 7.00
N LYS A 11 -16.25 0.38 7.24
CA LYS A 11 -17.50 0.84 6.59
C LYS A 11 -17.42 0.90 5.07
N THR A 12 -16.23 1.18 4.54
CA THR A 12 -15.97 1.34 3.10
C THR A 12 -14.98 0.30 2.58
N ALA A 13 -14.66 -0.71 3.38
CA ALA A 13 -13.62 -1.70 3.09
C ALA A 13 -12.32 -1.06 2.56
N THR A 14 -11.90 0.05 3.16
CA THR A 14 -10.76 0.85 2.66
C THR A 14 -9.57 0.73 3.60
N LEU A 15 -8.43 0.30 3.08
CA LEU A 15 -7.14 0.36 3.76
C LEU A 15 -6.46 1.69 3.45
N ARG A 16 -6.15 2.46 4.48
CA ARG A 16 -5.26 3.60 4.37
C ARG A 16 -3.84 3.11 4.54
N LEU A 17 -3.05 3.25 3.49
CA LEU A 17 -1.66 2.83 3.44
C LEU A 17 -0.75 4.07 3.43
N LYS A 18 0.32 4.02 4.21
CA LYS A 18 1.28 5.12 4.34
C LYS A 18 2.64 4.71 3.80
N HIS A 19 3.24 5.58 3.01
CA HIS A 19 4.67 5.56 2.69
C HIS A 19 5.35 6.69 3.45
N ASP A 20 6.27 6.38 4.36
CA ASP A 20 6.97 7.37 5.18
C ASP A 20 8.50 7.34 4.96
N TYR A 21 8.93 6.86 3.81
CA TYR A 21 10.34 6.79 3.45
C TYR A 21 10.59 7.48 2.09
N PRO A 22 11.73 8.18 1.91
CA PRO A 22 12.57 8.68 2.98
C PRO A 22 11.78 9.69 3.83
N VAL A 23 11.97 9.66 5.15
CA VAL A 23 11.27 10.47 6.18
C VAL A 23 11.34 11.99 5.94
N LYS A 24 12.18 12.42 4.99
CA LYS A 24 12.37 13.82 4.57
C LYS A 24 11.22 14.37 3.71
N SER A 25 10.34 13.51 3.19
CA SER A 25 9.24 13.88 2.31
C SER A 25 7.89 13.83 3.04
N ARG A 26 6.90 14.61 2.56
CA ARG A 26 5.53 14.50 3.06
C ARG A 26 5.05 13.04 2.84
N PRO A 27 4.54 12.36 3.89
CA PRO A 27 4.15 10.96 3.76
C PRO A 27 3.07 10.80 2.70
N LEU A 28 3.31 9.88 1.77
CA LEU A 28 2.35 9.58 0.72
C LEU A 28 1.28 8.66 1.30
N ILE A 29 0.03 9.07 1.20
CA ILE A 29 -1.12 8.31 1.69
C ILE A 29 -1.90 7.78 0.48
N ALA A 30 -2.09 6.46 0.45
CA ALA A 30 -2.91 5.78 -0.52
C ALA A 30 -4.14 5.17 0.16
N ASN A 31 -5.32 5.44 -0.38
CA ASN A 31 -6.59 4.85 0.04
C ASN A 31 -6.91 3.69 -0.90
N VAL A 32 -6.80 2.47 -0.38
CA VAL A 32 -6.96 1.25 -1.15
C VAL A 32 -8.29 0.59 -0.78
N ASN A 33 -9.25 0.58 -1.70
CA ASN A 33 -10.48 -0.19 -1.53
C ASN A 33 -10.18 -1.68 -1.76
N ILE A 34 -10.43 -2.51 -0.75
CA ILE A 34 -10.20 -3.96 -0.76
C ILE A 34 -11.48 -4.78 -0.90
N GLU A 35 -12.63 -4.16 -1.19
CA GLU A 35 -13.94 -4.82 -1.30
C GLU A 35 -13.91 -6.07 -2.19
N HIS A 36 -13.22 -6.02 -3.33
CA HIS A 36 -13.11 -7.14 -4.27
C HIS A 36 -12.28 -8.33 -3.74
N VAL A 37 -11.42 -8.11 -2.75
CA VAL A 37 -10.50 -9.12 -2.21
C VAL A 37 -10.81 -9.51 -0.76
N LEU A 38 -11.87 -8.96 -0.15
CA LEU A 38 -12.27 -9.24 1.24
C LEU A 38 -12.42 -10.73 1.53
N GLY A 39 -12.96 -11.50 0.58
CA GLY A 39 -13.17 -12.95 0.75
C GLY A 39 -11.87 -13.77 0.75
N GLN A 40 -10.77 -13.20 0.28
CA GLN A 40 -9.45 -13.85 0.20
C GLN A 40 -8.40 -13.22 1.12
N ALA A 41 -8.65 -11.99 1.58
CA ALA A 41 -7.80 -11.27 2.51
C ALA A 41 -7.76 -11.96 3.87
N LYS A 42 -6.54 -12.23 4.37
CA LYS A 42 -6.34 -12.81 5.69
C LYS A 42 -6.35 -11.70 6.74
N ARG A 43 -6.83 -12.01 7.94
CA ARG A 43 -6.94 -11.02 9.03
C ARG A 43 -5.62 -10.33 9.38
N HIS A 44 -4.50 -11.06 9.34
CA HIS A 44 -3.18 -10.47 9.64
C HIS A 44 -2.68 -9.52 8.55
N GLU A 45 -3.20 -9.64 7.32
CA GLU A 45 -2.82 -8.73 6.22
C GLU A 45 -3.45 -7.35 6.41
N VAL A 46 -4.54 -7.22 7.17
CA VAL A 46 -5.19 -5.93 7.45
C VAL A 46 -4.80 -5.33 8.80
N ASP A 47 -3.85 -5.95 9.52
CA ASP A 47 -3.35 -5.43 10.79
C ASP A 47 -2.45 -4.20 10.59
N VAL A 48 -2.63 -3.20 11.45
CA VAL A 48 -1.86 -1.96 11.43
C VAL A 48 -0.36 -2.25 11.59
N GLY A 49 0.46 -1.61 10.75
CA GLY A 49 1.90 -1.82 10.70
C GLY A 49 2.36 -2.94 9.77
N THR A 50 1.45 -3.75 9.23
CA THR A 50 1.78 -4.78 8.25
C THR A 50 2.19 -4.13 6.92
N TRP A 51 3.23 -4.67 6.30
CA TRP A 51 3.66 -4.27 4.97
C TRP A 51 2.88 -5.05 3.93
N LEU A 52 2.25 -4.34 2.99
CA LEU A 52 1.44 -4.97 1.96
C LEU A 52 1.92 -4.62 0.57
N ASN A 53 1.85 -5.61 -0.30
CA ASN A 53 1.86 -5.39 -1.74
C ASN A 53 0.41 -5.28 -2.23
N VAL A 54 0.17 -4.30 -3.09
CA VAL A 54 -1.15 -4.03 -3.66
C VAL A 54 -1.02 -3.93 -5.18
N ILE A 55 -1.84 -4.71 -5.88
CA ILE A 55 -2.09 -4.53 -7.31
C ILE A 55 -3.54 -4.13 -7.49
N GLY A 56 -3.76 -3.05 -8.24
CA GLY A 56 -5.08 -2.50 -8.44
C GLY A 56 -5.14 -1.41 -9.49
N TYR A 57 -6.33 -0.89 -9.70
CA TYR A 57 -6.58 0.22 -10.61
C TYR A 57 -6.52 1.53 -9.85
N VAL A 58 -5.73 2.48 -10.36
CA VAL A 58 -5.67 3.84 -9.79
C VAL A 58 -6.89 4.61 -10.25
N GLU A 59 -7.68 5.09 -9.29
CA GLU A 59 -8.84 5.93 -9.55
C GLU A 59 -8.43 7.40 -9.59
N ARG A 60 -8.77 8.08 -10.70
CA ARG A 60 -8.60 9.53 -10.79
C ARG A 60 -9.81 10.21 -10.15
N ARG A 61 -9.67 10.56 -8.88
CA ARG A 61 -10.68 11.35 -8.16
C ARG A 61 -10.28 12.84 -8.14
N PRO A 62 -11.26 13.75 -8.12
CA PRO A 62 -10.99 15.19 -7.93
C PRO A 62 -10.49 15.51 -6.51
N GLU A 63 -10.63 14.57 -5.58
CA GLU A 63 -10.15 14.64 -4.20
C GLU A 63 -8.62 14.53 -4.14
N GLN A 64 -7.98 15.26 -3.22
CA GLN A 64 -6.53 15.12 -3.00
C GLN A 64 -6.20 13.76 -2.36
N GLY A 65 -5.46 12.93 -3.08
CA GLY A 65 -4.97 11.64 -2.58
C GLY A 65 -4.78 10.61 -3.68
N VAL A 66 -4.12 9.50 -3.36
CA VAL A 66 -4.05 8.33 -4.25
C VAL A 66 -5.17 7.38 -3.86
N PHE A 67 -6.06 7.06 -4.80
CA PHE A 67 -7.15 6.11 -4.60
C PHE A 67 -6.92 4.90 -5.50
N VAL A 68 -7.04 3.69 -4.93
CA VAL A 68 -6.78 2.44 -5.66
C VAL A 68 -7.88 1.44 -5.37
N GLN A 69 -8.44 0.84 -6.41
CA GLN A 69 -9.28 -0.35 -6.28
C GLN A 69 -8.39 -1.59 -6.35
N ALA A 70 -8.21 -2.30 -5.23
CA ALA A 70 -7.40 -3.50 -5.19
C ALA A 70 -8.06 -4.66 -5.93
N VAL A 71 -7.24 -5.39 -6.68
CA VAL A 71 -7.59 -6.67 -7.32
C VAL A 71 -6.84 -7.81 -6.65
N VAL A 72 -5.63 -7.54 -6.15
CA VAL A 72 -4.81 -8.53 -5.43
C VAL A 72 -4.06 -7.81 -4.30
N ILE A 73 -4.08 -8.39 -3.10
CA ILE A 73 -3.24 -7.98 -1.97
C ILE A 73 -2.55 -9.21 -1.38
N TRP A 74 -1.34 -9.02 -0.84
CA TRP A 74 -0.64 -10.04 -0.08
C TRP A 74 0.39 -9.41 0.87
N ASP A 75 0.68 -10.13 1.96
CA ASP A 75 1.75 -9.78 2.90
C ASP A 75 3.11 -9.66 2.20
N ALA A 76 3.79 -8.54 2.42
CA ALA A 76 5.16 -8.32 1.94
C ALA A 76 6.21 -8.97 2.86
N GLY A 77 5.79 -9.49 4.03
CA GLY A 77 6.63 -10.18 4.99
C GLY A 77 7.57 -9.24 5.73
N ASN A 78 8.65 -9.80 6.30
CA ASN A 78 9.67 -9.03 7.01
C ASN A 78 10.56 -8.29 6.00
N LEU A 79 10.07 -7.13 5.57
CA LEU A 79 10.68 -6.35 4.51
C LEU A 79 11.77 -5.44 5.09
N ASP A 80 13.01 -5.65 4.68
CA ASP A 80 14.07 -4.65 4.89
C ASP A 80 13.81 -3.48 3.93
N LEU A 81 13.21 -2.42 4.49
CA LEU A 81 12.80 -1.24 3.74
C LEU A 81 13.98 -0.59 2.99
N ALA A 82 15.17 -0.58 3.59
CA ALA A 82 16.36 0.00 3.00
C ALA A 82 16.87 -0.84 1.82
N ALA A 83 16.85 -2.17 1.94
CA ALA A 83 17.24 -3.07 0.87
C ALA A 83 16.25 -3.05 -0.31
N TYR A 84 14.93 -3.00 -0.02
CA TYR A 84 13.91 -2.97 -1.05
C TYR A 84 13.97 -1.70 -1.89
N GLU A 85 14.13 -0.53 -1.26
CA GLU A 85 14.18 0.71 -2.01
C GLU A 85 15.43 0.85 -2.86
N LYS A 86 16.59 0.42 -2.35
CA LYS A 86 17.81 0.34 -3.15
C LYS A 86 17.62 -0.55 -4.38
N ALA A 87 16.87 -1.65 -4.26
CA ALA A 87 16.54 -2.50 -5.40
C ALA A 87 15.56 -1.83 -6.39
N VAL A 88 14.61 -1.02 -5.90
CA VAL A 88 13.69 -0.25 -6.75
C VAL A 88 14.40 0.89 -7.48
N GLU A 89 15.28 1.63 -6.79
CA GLU A 89 16.10 2.68 -7.40
C GLU A 89 16.99 2.10 -8.50
N ASN A 90 17.74 1.03 -8.21
CA ASN A 90 18.55 0.33 -9.20
C ASN A 90 17.73 -0.15 -10.41
N ARG A 91 16.49 -0.57 -10.20
CA ARG A 91 15.60 -1.01 -11.28
C ARG A 91 15.08 0.15 -12.12
N ASN A 92 14.83 1.32 -11.51
CA ASN A 92 14.43 2.52 -12.24
C ASN A 92 15.60 3.15 -13.01
N GLU A 93 16.84 3.00 -12.54
CA GLU A 93 18.04 3.47 -13.25
C GLU A 93 18.41 2.60 -14.47
N ALA A 94 17.95 1.35 -14.50
CA ALA A 94 18.21 0.41 -15.59
C ALA A 94 17.12 0.39 -16.69
N ALA A 95 16.09 1.25 -16.58
CA ALA A 95 14.96 1.35 -17.51
C ALA A 95 15.01 2.66 -18.30
#